data_AF-J9FD38-F1
#
_entry.id   AF-J9FD38-F1
#
_cell.length_a   1.000
_cell.length_b   1.000
_cell.length_c   1.000
_cell.angle_alpha   90.00
_cell.angle_beta   90.00
_cell.angle_gamma   90.00
#
_symmetry.space_group_name_H-M   'P 1'
#
loop_
_entity.id
_entity.type
_entity.pdbx_description
1 polymer ?
#
loop_
_entity_poly.entity_id
_entity_poly.type
_entity_poly.pdbx_seq_one_letter_code
_entity_poly.pdbx_strand_id
1 'polypeptide(L)'
;MTFEEMKDYVDKSLEAYPDSITNLFLTGGECMLLKKEVGKIISYAQSKGLKSAIVSNAYWATDYDKAYRTLKRLKNKGLTSVCFSTGEDHNRYVPWRNVRHAAVAAARLGIDTELRVEYQFMFSEIARELNADDEVMELVNQHKLKFVNSCWIKYNNKGKKTRNFKTELVDYKEKLPCDFLFRDIIINPYGEVYACCGIGVSHIPQMRLGNIHQEPIRTIYERAFEDVLKIWLYTEGPQSVLAFVKQKTGQKFSWHTRHNCDICRTIFIDKSILPILRDHVMEAVNLPLLFYHCKAKAENERRTK
;
A
#
# COMPACT_ATOMS: atom_id res chain seq x y z
N MET A 1 -5.20 -7.88 17.80
CA MET A 1 -4.48 -6.70 18.32
C MET A 1 -5.44 -5.85 19.14
N THR A 2 -5.08 -5.60 20.39
CA THR A 2 -5.78 -4.76 21.36
C THR A 2 -5.39 -3.30 21.18
N PHE A 3 -6.13 -2.38 21.82
CA PHE A 3 -5.73 -0.97 21.88
C PHE A 3 -4.33 -0.76 22.49
N GLU A 4 -4.00 -1.47 23.58
CA GLU A 4 -2.69 -1.31 24.24
C GLU A 4 -1.53 -1.73 23.35
N GLU A 5 -1.68 -2.82 22.58
CA GLU A 5 -0.67 -3.24 21.61
C GLU A 5 -0.49 -2.21 20.48
N MET A 6 -1.59 -1.67 19.94
CA MET A 6 -1.53 -0.61 18.93
C MET A 6 -0.88 0.66 19.47
N LYS A 7 -1.23 1.02 20.71
CA LYS A 7 -0.69 2.19 21.40
C LYS A 7 0.82 2.06 21.59
N ASP A 8 1.30 0.90 22.05
CA ASP A 8 2.73 0.61 22.19
C ASP A 8 3.49 0.79 20.87
N TYR A 9 2.94 0.30 19.76
CA TYR A 9 3.58 0.46 18.44
C TYR A 9 3.62 1.92 17.98
N VAL A 10 2.56 2.69 18.22
CA VAL A 10 2.53 4.13 17.93
C VAL A 10 3.55 4.86 18.79
N ASP A 11 3.59 4.60 20.10
CA ASP A 11 4.51 5.27 21.02
C ASP A 11 5.97 5.00 20.67
N LYS A 12 6.35 3.74 20.41
CA LYS A 12 7.71 3.40 19.98
C LYS A 12 8.09 4.07 18.67
N SER A 13 7.16 4.14 17.71
CA SER A 13 7.39 4.79 16.42
C SER A 13 7.61 6.30 16.59
N LEU A 14 6.78 6.96 17.42
CA LEU A 14 6.91 8.39 17.70
C LEU A 14 8.14 8.72 18.54
N GLU A 15 8.54 7.84 19.46
CA GLU A 15 9.79 8.01 20.21
C GLU A 15 11.02 7.96 19.29
N ALA A 16 11.02 7.02 18.34
CA ALA A 16 12.09 6.91 17.35
C ALA A 16 12.13 8.06 16.34
N TYR A 17 10.97 8.62 16.00
CA TYR A 17 10.79 9.60 14.93
C TYR A 17 9.78 10.70 15.33
N PRO A 18 10.10 11.53 16.33
CA PRO A 18 9.14 12.45 16.94
C PRO A 18 8.63 13.54 16.00
N ASP A 19 9.46 13.96 15.04
CA ASP A 19 9.18 15.12 14.20
C ASP A 19 8.77 14.76 12.76
N SER A 20 8.79 13.48 12.38
CA SER A 20 8.58 13.07 10.98
C SER A 20 7.31 12.25 10.74
N ILE A 21 6.76 11.59 11.77
CA ILE A 21 5.52 10.81 11.62
C ILE A 21 4.32 11.72 11.85
N THR A 22 3.53 11.92 10.79
CA THR A 22 2.34 12.79 10.82
C THR A 22 1.03 12.03 10.69
N ASN A 23 1.08 10.74 10.36
CA ASN A 23 -0.09 9.96 9.99
C ASN A 23 -0.07 8.55 10.60
N LEU A 24 -1.25 8.06 10.96
CA LEU A 24 -1.52 6.67 11.30
C LEU A 24 -2.49 6.07 10.28
N PHE A 25 -2.07 5.01 9.58
CA PHE A 25 -2.91 4.27 8.65
C PHE A 25 -3.27 2.90 9.23
N LEU A 26 -4.56 2.63 9.41
CA LEU A 26 -5.07 1.32 9.80
C LEU A 26 -5.50 0.55 8.55
N THR A 27 -4.90 -0.62 8.35
CA THR A 27 -5.16 -1.48 7.18
C THR A 27 -5.18 -2.95 7.62
N GLY A 28 -4.68 -3.88 6.79
CA GLY A 28 -4.58 -5.31 7.04
C GLY A 28 -5.55 -6.11 6.17
N GLY A 29 -5.98 -7.27 6.66
CA GLY A 29 -7.09 -7.99 6.02
C GLY A 29 -8.38 -7.14 6.05
N GLU A 30 -8.80 -6.74 7.26
CA GLU A 30 -9.88 -5.76 7.47
C GLU A 30 -9.80 -5.17 8.89
N CYS A 31 -9.44 -3.89 9.02
CA CYS A 31 -9.22 -3.25 10.32
C CYS A 31 -10.51 -3.13 11.16
N MET A 32 -11.67 -3.01 10.51
CA MET A 32 -12.95 -2.80 11.20
C MET A 32 -13.44 -4.04 11.98
N LEU A 33 -12.79 -5.20 11.81
CA LEU A 33 -12.99 -6.37 12.67
C LEU A 33 -12.62 -6.10 14.14
N LEU A 34 -11.73 -5.13 14.40
CA LEU A 34 -11.34 -4.73 15.76
C LEU A 34 -12.38 -3.83 16.45
N LYS A 35 -13.47 -3.46 15.74
CA LYS A 35 -14.65 -2.76 16.28
C LYS A 35 -14.28 -1.52 17.12
N LYS A 36 -14.50 -1.57 18.44
CA LYS A 36 -14.29 -0.44 19.35
C LYS A 36 -12.83 -0.01 19.45
N GLU A 37 -11.89 -0.94 19.24
CA GLU A 37 -10.46 -0.68 19.33
C GLU A 37 -9.99 0.27 18.22
N VAL A 38 -10.58 0.19 17.02
CA VAL A 38 -10.34 1.14 15.91
C VAL A 38 -10.61 2.58 16.35
N GLY A 39 -11.75 2.81 17.00
CA GLY A 39 -12.07 4.14 17.50
C GLY A 39 -11.13 4.61 18.62
N LYS A 40 -10.69 3.70 19.50
CA LYS A 40 -9.76 4.07 20.58
C LYS A 40 -8.41 4.51 20.02
N ILE A 41 -7.85 3.75 19.07
CA ILE A 41 -6.54 4.09 18.50
C ILE A 41 -6.60 5.35 17.62
N ILE A 42 -7.71 5.60 16.90
CA ILE A 42 -7.90 6.87 16.16
C ILE A 42 -7.93 8.06 17.13
N SER A 43 -8.64 7.92 18.26
CA SER A 43 -8.68 8.98 19.29
C SER A 43 -7.31 9.23 19.91
N TYR A 44 -6.50 8.17 20.09
CA TYR A 44 -5.14 8.28 20.58
C TYR A 44 -4.21 8.94 19.57
N ALA A 45 -4.29 8.54 18.30
CA ALA A 45 -3.53 9.17 17.23
C ALA A 45 -3.85 10.66 17.13
N GLN A 46 -5.12 11.04 17.25
CA GLN A 46 -5.52 12.45 17.31
C GLN A 46 -4.90 13.19 18.52
N SER A 47 -4.86 12.59 19.71
CA SER A 47 -4.23 13.22 20.88
C SER A 47 -2.71 13.34 20.77
N LYS A 48 -2.10 12.58 19.85
CA LYS A 48 -0.68 12.71 19.44
C LYS A 48 -0.47 13.65 18.24
N GLY A 49 -1.51 14.32 17.76
CA GLY A 49 -1.43 15.22 16.61
C GLY A 49 -1.38 14.52 15.25
N LEU A 50 -1.60 13.19 15.21
CA LEU A 50 -1.55 12.41 13.98
C LEU A 50 -2.88 12.47 13.22
N LYS A 51 -2.79 12.55 11.89
CA LYS A 51 -3.93 12.31 11.00
C LYS A 51 -4.18 10.80 10.89
N SER A 52 -5.43 10.38 11.06
CA SER A 52 -5.80 8.96 11.02
C SER A 52 -6.53 8.58 9.75
N ALA A 53 -6.14 7.45 9.16
CA ALA A 53 -6.77 6.91 7.97
C ALA A 53 -7.13 5.43 8.15
N ILE A 54 -8.20 4.97 7.49
CA ILE A 54 -8.51 3.54 7.39
C ILE A 54 -8.57 3.06 5.95
N VAL A 55 -8.08 1.85 5.70
CA VAL A 55 -8.33 1.09 4.47
C VAL A 55 -9.28 -0.06 4.82
N SER A 56 -10.43 -0.15 4.15
CA SER A 56 -11.50 -1.10 4.50
C SER A 56 -12.22 -1.65 3.27
N ASN A 57 -12.66 -2.90 3.34
CA ASN A 57 -13.60 -3.55 2.43
C ASN A 57 -15.06 -3.13 2.66
N ALA A 58 -15.34 -2.35 3.72
CA ALA A 58 -16.67 -1.87 4.07
C ALA A 58 -17.73 -2.95 4.36
N TYR A 59 -17.35 -4.18 4.75
CA TYR A 59 -18.31 -5.26 5.06
C TYR A 59 -19.40 -4.86 6.07
N TRP A 60 -19.07 -3.95 6.98
CA TRP A 60 -19.93 -3.46 8.06
C TRP A 60 -21.02 -2.49 7.57
N ALA A 61 -20.88 -1.88 6.39
CA ALA A 61 -21.78 -0.86 5.84
C ALA A 61 -22.99 -1.46 5.09
N THR A 62 -23.73 -2.35 5.76
CA THR A 62 -24.86 -3.11 5.17
C THR A 62 -26.02 -2.24 4.68
N ASP A 63 -26.12 -1.02 5.21
CA ASP A 63 -27.10 0.01 4.86
C ASP A 63 -26.47 1.39 5.09
N TYR A 64 -27.07 2.42 4.49
CA TYR A 64 -26.57 3.78 4.56
C TYR A 64 -26.54 4.35 5.99
N ASP A 65 -27.58 4.13 6.79
CA ASP A 65 -27.66 4.70 8.15
C ASP A 65 -26.62 4.10 9.09
N LYS A 66 -26.36 2.80 8.97
CA LYS A 66 -25.28 2.13 9.68
C LYS A 66 -23.92 2.61 9.21
N ALA A 67 -23.74 2.82 7.91
CA ALA A 67 -22.52 3.38 7.34
C ALA A 67 -22.22 4.77 7.93
N TYR A 68 -23.22 5.66 7.83
CA TYR A 68 -23.18 7.03 8.30
C TYR A 68 -22.95 7.12 9.81
N ARG A 69 -23.71 6.40 10.65
CA ARG A 69 -23.51 6.43 12.11
C ARG A 69 -22.13 5.93 12.52
N THR A 70 -21.61 4.91 11.84
CA THR A 70 -20.27 4.39 12.13
C THR A 70 -19.19 5.38 11.75
N LEU A 71 -19.24 5.95 10.54
CA LEU A 71 -18.25 6.92 10.08
C LEU A 71 -18.35 8.24 10.84
N LYS A 72 -19.54 8.71 11.18
CA LYS A 72 -19.74 9.90 12.02
C LYS A 72 -19.10 9.71 13.39
N ARG A 73 -19.27 8.53 14.01
CA ARG A 73 -18.60 8.19 15.28
C ARG A 73 -17.07 8.19 15.14
N LEU A 74 -16.52 7.65 14.05
CA LEU A 74 -15.07 7.65 13.83
C LEU A 74 -14.52 9.04 13.51
N LYS A 75 -15.23 9.83 12.70
CA LYS A 75 -14.91 11.23 12.42
C LYS A 75 -14.84 12.05 13.71
N ASN A 76 -15.83 11.91 14.59
CA ASN A 76 -15.85 12.57 15.89
C ASN A 76 -14.67 12.18 16.81
N LYS A 77 -13.99 11.06 16.51
CA LYS A 77 -12.79 10.60 17.22
C LYS A 77 -11.48 11.02 16.53
N GLY A 78 -11.54 11.72 15.40
CA GLY A 78 -10.35 12.18 14.67
C GLY A 78 -10.02 11.42 13.38
N LEU A 79 -10.92 10.59 12.84
CA LEU A 79 -10.71 9.99 11.52
C LEU A 79 -10.72 11.08 10.43
N THR A 80 -9.64 11.16 9.66
CA THR A 80 -9.46 12.20 8.63
C THR A 80 -9.65 11.69 7.21
N SER A 81 -9.29 10.43 6.92
CA SER A 81 -9.43 9.88 5.58
C SER A 81 -9.81 8.39 5.58
N VAL A 82 -10.39 7.93 4.47
CA VAL A 82 -10.76 6.54 4.23
C VAL A 82 -10.40 6.13 2.81
N CYS A 83 -10.02 4.87 2.66
CA CYS A 83 -9.87 4.22 1.38
C CYS A 83 -10.73 2.96 1.36
N PHE A 84 -11.73 2.91 0.48
CA PHE A 84 -12.54 1.72 0.29
C PHE A 84 -12.10 0.96 -0.94
N SER A 85 -11.92 -0.35 -0.82
CA SER A 85 -11.62 -1.23 -1.95
C SER A 85 -12.87 -1.97 -2.42
N THR A 86 -13.02 -2.12 -3.74
CA THR A 86 -14.05 -2.96 -4.36
C THR A 86 -13.55 -3.50 -5.70
N GLY A 87 -14.42 -4.25 -6.40
CA GLY A 87 -14.20 -4.82 -7.72
C GLY A 87 -14.76 -6.22 -7.82
N GLU A 88 -14.49 -6.90 -8.94
CA GLU A 88 -15.17 -8.15 -9.29
C GLU A 88 -14.92 -9.26 -8.26
N ASP A 89 -13.66 -9.50 -7.84
CA ASP A 89 -13.38 -10.52 -6.84
C ASP A 89 -13.84 -10.09 -5.44
N HIS A 90 -13.80 -8.80 -5.16
CA HIS A 90 -14.27 -8.25 -3.89
C HIS A 90 -15.77 -8.43 -3.71
N ASN A 91 -16.56 -8.18 -4.77
CA ASN A 91 -18.01 -8.24 -4.77
C ASN A 91 -18.54 -9.63 -4.36
N ARG A 92 -17.75 -10.69 -4.57
CA ARG A 92 -18.07 -12.06 -4.14
C ARG A 92 -18.14 -12.23 -2.62
N TYR A 93 -17.48 -11.35 -1.87
CA TYR A 93 -17.39 -11.42 -0.41
C TYR A 93 -18.08 -10.24 0.26
N VAL A 94 -17.95 -9.04 -0.31
CA VAL A 94 -18.60 -7.82 0.16
C VAL A 94 -19.25 -7.13 -1.04
N PRO A 95 -20.60 -7.09 -1.09
CA PRO A 95 -21.32 -6.49 -2.21
C PRO A 95 -20.95 -5.02 -2.42
N TRP A 96 -20.93 -4.59 -3.69
CA TRP A 96 -20.71 -3.19 -4.09
C TRP A 96 -21.60 -2.22 -3.31
N ARG A 97 -22.86 -2.59 -3.05
CA ARG A 97 -23.80 -1.78 -2.26
C ARG A 97 -23.24 -1.38 -0.89
N ASN A 98 -22.51 -2.27 -0.20
CA ASN A 98 -21.92 -1.94 1.09
C ASN A 98 -20.82 -0.87 0.94
N VAL A 99 -19.97 -1.05 -0.07
CA VAL A 99 -18.89 -0.12 -0.40
C VAL A 99 -19.46 1.25 -0.78
N ARG A 100 -20.49 1.27 -1.63
CA ARG A 100 -21.25 2.47 -1.99
C ARG A 100 -21.78 3.19 -0.74
N HIS A 101 -22.46 2.49 0.17
CA HIS A 101 -22.97 3.11 1.40
C HIS A 101 -21.85 3.78 2.21
N ALA A 102 -20.71 3.11 2.36
CA ALA A 102 -19.56 3.65 3.09
C ALA A 102 -18.94 4.86 2.38
N ALA A 103 -18.71 4.77 1.07
CA ALA A 103 -18.12 5.83 0.25
C ALA A 103 -18.98 7.10 0.25
N VAL A 104 -20.29 6.96 -0.03
CA VAL A 104 -21.23 8.09 -0.03
C VAL A 104 -21.34 8.71 1.36
N ALA A 105 -21.44 7.88 2.41
CA ALA A 105 -21.52 8.38 3.78
C ALA A 105 -20.25 9.14 4.20
N ALA A 106 -19.06 8.62 3.87
CA ALA A 106 -17.78 9.26 4.18
C ALA A 106 -17.63 10.61 3.47
N ALA A 107 -17.90 10.64 2.17
CA ALA A 107 -17.84 11.85 1.36
C ALA A 107 -18.82 12.93 1.83
N ARG A 108 -20.07 12.55 2.18
CA ARG A 108 -21.07 13.47 2.77
C ARG A 108 -20.68 13.98 4.15
N LEU A 109 -19.99 13.17 4.93
CA LEU A 109 -19.41 13.59 6.20
C LEU A 109 -18.18 14.47 6.00
N GLY A 110 -17.70 14.73 4.79
CA GLY A 110 -16.50 15.52 4.53
C GLY A 110 -15.23 14.83 5.04
N ILE A 111 -15.20 13.50 5.01
CA ILE A 111 -13.99 12.71 5.24
C ILE A 111 -13.29 12.58 3.88
N ASP A 112 -11.97 12.75 3.82
CA ASP A 112 -11.21 12.54 2.58
C ASP A 112 -11.35 11.07 2.14
N THR A 113 -11.98 10.85 0.99
CA THR A 113 -12.51 9.53 0.61
C THR A 113 -11.95 9.09 -0.73
N GLU A 114 -11.22 7.98 -0.72
CA GLU A 114 -10.76 7.29 -1.93
C GLU A 114 -11.55 5.98 -2.13
N LEU A 115 -12.03 5.77 -3.35
CA LEU A 115 -12.64 4.54 -3.80
C LEU A 115 -11.72 3.86 -4.82
N ARG A 116 -11.14 2.73 -4.41
CA ARG A 116 -10.27 1.89 -5.25
C ARG A 116 -11.08 0.76 -5.86
N VAL A 117 -11.20 0.76 -7.18
CA VAL A 117 -11.85 -0.31 -7.91
C VAL A 117 -10.81 -1.15 -8.61
N GLU A 118 -10.81 -2.44 -8.26
CA GLU A 118 -10.03 -3.44 -8.95
C GLU A 118 -10.46 -3.49 -10.41
N TYR A 119 -9.51 -3.14 -11.27
CA TYR A 119 -9.61 -3.17 -12.71
C TYR A 119 -8.95 -4.45 -13.24
N GLN A 120 -9.73 -5.17 -14.03
CA GLN A 120 -9.25 -6.18 -14.97
C GLN A 120 -9.33 -5.54 -16.37
N PHE A 121 -8.47 -5.91 -17.31
CA PHE A 121 -8.40 -5.28 -18.66
C PHE A 121 -9.70 -5.31 -19.48
N MET A 122 -10.76 -5.99 -19.00
CA MET A 122 -12.12 -5.90 -19.52
C MET A 122 -13.00 -5.12 -18.53
N PHE A 123 -13.97 -4.35 -19.03
CA PHE A 123 -14.97 -3.68 -18.19
C PHE A 123 -15.57 -4.66 -17.17
N SER A 124 -15.42 -4.36 -15.88
CA SER A 124 -16.07 -5.12 -14.81
C SER A 124 -17.52 -4.68 -14.67
N GLU A 125 -18.38 -5.58 -14.22
CA GLU A 125 -19.78 -5.25 -13.92
C GLU A 125 -19.86 -4.16 -12.84
N ILE A 126 -18.95 -4.21 -11.87
CA ILE A 126 -18.80 -3.19 -10.84
C ILE A 126 -18.46 -1.80 -11.40
N ALA A 127 -17.59 -1.72 -12.41
CA ALA A 127 -17.29 -0.43 -13.04
C ALA A 127 -18.53 0.14 -13.74
N ARG A 128 -19.36 -0.71 -14.35
CA ARG A 128 -20.63 -0.29 -14.96
C ARG A 128 -21.62 0.18 -13.90
N GLU A 129 -21.80 -0.57 -12.82
CA GLU A 129 -22.70 -0.20 -11.72
C GLU A 129 -22.28 1.12 -11.06
N LEU A 130 -20.98 1.34 -10.84
CA LEU A 130 -20.44 2.57 -10.31
C LEU A 130 -20.70 3.76 -11.25
N ASN A 131 -20.43 3.61 -12.55
CA ASN A 131 -20.64 4.68 -13.51
C ASN A 131 -22.12 5.03 -13.71
N ALA A 132 -23.03 4.08 -13.44
CA ALA A 132 -24.48 4.29 -13.50
C ALA A 132 -25.06 4.86 -12.19
N ASP A 133 -24.22 5.07 -11.17
CA ASP A 133 -24.65 5.55 -9.85
C ASP A 133 -24.53 7.07 -9.75
N ASP A 134 -25.63 7.77 -10.05
CA ASP A 134 -25.69 9.24 -10.10
C ASP A 134 -25.15 9.90 -8.83
N GLU A 135 -25.43 9.33 -7.66
CA GLU A 135 -24.99 9.89 -6.37
C GLU A 135 -23.48 9.75 -6.17
N VAL A 136 -22.90 8.61 -6.56
CA VAL A 136 -21.45 8.40 -6.52
C VAL A 136 -20.75 9.31 -7.51
N MET A 137 -21.25 9.36 -8.75
CA MET A 137 -20.66 10.17 -9.82
C MET A 137 -20.75 11.67 -9.53
N GLU A 138 -21.84 12.13 -8.91
CA GLU A 138 -21.95 13.51 -8.44
C GLU A 138 -20.88 13.84 -7.40
N LEU A 139 -20.64 12.94 -6.43
CA LEU A 139 -19.57 13.14 -5.43
C LEU A 139 -18.17 13.13 -6.06
N VAL A 140 -17.95 12.34 -7.11
CA VAL A 140 -16.71 12.34 -7.89
C VAL A 140 -16.53 13.68 -8.62
N ASN A 141 -17.58 14.16 -9.30
CA ASN A 141 -17.57 15.43 -10.03
C ASN A 141 -17.37 16.63 -9.10
N GLN A 142 -17.88 16.55 -7.86
CA GLN A 142 -17.65 17.55 -6.81
C GLN A 142 -16.28 17.42 -6.12
N HIS A 143 -15.42 16.48 -6.53
CA HIS A 143 -14.14 16.17 -5.90
C HIS A 143 -14.24 15.78 -4.40
N LYS A 144 -15.40 15.30 -3.95
CA LYS A 144 -15.61 14.78 -2.60
C LYS A 144 -15.30 13.29 -2.48
N LEU A 145 -15.27 12.58 -3.61
CA LEU A 145 -14.89 11.18 -3.73
C LEU A 145 -13.82 11.04 -4.80
N LYS A 146 -12.64 10.54 -4.45
CA LYS A 146 -11.59 10.24 -5.41
C LYS A 146 -11.73 8.81 -5.92
N PHE A 147 -11.93 8.66 -7.23
CA PHE A 147 -11.98 7.37 -7.88
C PHE A 147 -10.58 6.95 -8.38
N VAL A 148 -10.13 5.74 -8.04
CA VAL A 148 -8.84 5.20 -8.45
C VAL A 148 -9.01 3.77 -8.98
N ASN A 149 -8.53 3.53 -10.20
CA ASN A 149 -8.42 2.18 -10.75
C ASN A 149 -7.15 1.51 -10.22
N SER A 150 -7.29 0.40 -9.51
CA SER A 150 -6.17 -0.45 -9.07
C SER A 150 -6.12 -1.71 -9.93
N CYS A 151 -4.96 -2.12 -10.41
CA CYS A 151 -4.91 -3.37 -11.16
C CYS A 151 -5.15 -4.58 -10.24
N TRP A 152 -5.80 -5.61 -10.75
CA TRP A 152 -5.79 -6.90 -10.09
C TRP A 152 -4.43 -7.59 -10.21
N ILE A 153 -3.82 -8.00 -9.09
CA ILE A 153 -2.54 -8.71 -9.07
C ILE A 153 -2.76 -10.15 -8.59
N LYS A 154 -2.11 -11.10 -9.28
CA LYS A 154 -2.23 -12.53 -8.98
C LYS A 154 -1.41 -12.93 -7.75
N TYR A 155 -2.08 -13.15 -6.62
CA TYR A 155 -1.48 -13.73 -5.40
C TYR A 155 -2.06 -15.12 -5.12
N ASN A 156 -1.17 -16.11 -4.92
CA ASN A 156 -1.47 -17.50 -4.49
C ASN A 156 -2.81 -18.12 -4.97
N ASN A 157 -3.02 -18.16 -6.28
CA ASN A 157 -4.25 -18.67 -6.90
C ASN A 157 -4.13 -20.13 -7.36
N LYS A 158 -3.57 -21.02 -6.52
CA LYS A 158 -3.47 -22.45 -6.86
C LYS A 158 -4.86 -22.98 -7.27
N GLY A 159 -4.95 -23.59 -8.45
CA GLY A 159 -6.19 -24.19 -8.97
C GLY A 159 -7.21 -23.23 -9.60
N LYS A 160 -7.00 -21.90 -9.62
CA LYS A 160 -7.89 -20.98 -10.34
C LYS A 160 -7.38 -20.74 -11.78
N LYS A 161 -8.30 -20.72 -12.75
CA LYS A 161 -7.99 -20.33 -14.13
C LYS A 161 -7.26 -18.99 -14.13
N THR A 162 -6.14 -18.95 -14.85
CA THR A 162 -5.34 -17.73 -15.05
C THR A 162 -6.21 -16.68 -15.73
N ARG A 163 -6.35 -15.51 -15.11
CA ARG A 163 -6.91 -14.30 -15.74
C ARG A 163 -5.78 -13.45 -16.37
N ASN A 164 -4.68 -14.10 -16.71
CA ASN A 164 -3.43 -13.46 -17.09
C ASN A 164 -3.59 -12.72 -18.42
N PHE A 165 -3.21 -11.44 -18.43
CA PHE A 165 -2.63 -10.84 -19.63
C PHE A 165 -1.12 -11.06 -19.55
N LYS A 166 -0.53 -11.74 -20.53
CA LYS A 166 0.94 -11.80 -20.62
C LYS A 166 1.41 -10.44 -21.12
N THR A 167 2.00 -9.66 -20.23
CA THR A 167 2.81 -8.50 -20.64
C THR A 167 4.27 -8.91 -20.55
N GLU A 168 5.02 -8.69 -21.63
CA GLU A 168 6.48 -8.86 -21.63
C GLU A 168 7.17 -7.55 -21.25
N LEU A 169 8.39 -7.66 -20.71
CA LEU A 169 9.28 -6.51 -20.57
C LEU A 169 9.55 -5.97 -21.98
N VAL A 170 9.09 -4.74 -22.23
CA VAL A 170 9.37 -4.02 -23.46
C VAL A 170 10.40 -2.95 -23.13
N ASP A 171 11.56 -3.00 -23.79
CA ASP A 171 12.75 -2.22 -23.44
C ASP A 171 12.55 -0.69 -23.50
N TYR A 172 11.47 -0.20 -24.14
CA TYR A 172 11.18 1.23 -24.28
C TYR A 172 10.26 1.83 -23.19
N LYS A 173 9.77 1.05 -22.22
CA LYS A 173 8.81 1.57 -21.22
C LYS A 173 9.50 2.27 -20.05
N GLU A 174 8.88 3.36 -19.60
CA GLU A 174 9.31 4.13 -18.42
C GLU A 174 9.53 3.23 -17.21
N LYS A 175 10.75 3.27 -16.68
CA LYS A 175 11.14 2.58 -15.45
C LYS A 175 10.60 3.37 -14.25
N LEU A 176 9.46 2.95 -13.71
CA LEU A 176 8.80 3.67 -12.63
C LEU A 176 9.37 3.31 -11.25
N PRO A 177 9.86 4.28 -10.46
CA PRO A 177 10.31 4.04 -9.09
C PRO A 177 9.18 3.60 -8.15
N CYS A 178 9.54 3.05 -7.00
CA CYS A 178 8.60 2.81 -5.90
C CYS A 178 8.65 3.95 -4.88
N ASP A 179 7.68 4.87 -4.94
CA ASP A 179 7.60 6.02 -4.04
C ASP A 179 7.07 5.69 -2.63
N PHE A 180 6.82 4.40 -2.36
CA PHE A 180 6.33 3.90 -1.07
C PHE A 180 7.46 3.34 -0.20
N LEU A 181 8.58 2.92 -0.79
CA LEU A 181 9.76 2.53 -0.01
C LEU A 181 10.31 3.75 0.73
N PHE A 182 10.78 3.54 1.96
CA PHE A 182 11.34 4.59 2.83
C PHE A 182 10.37 5.70 3.24
N ARG A 183 9.06 5.47 3.09
CA ARG A 183 8.05 6.46 3.48
C ARG A 183 7.28 6.08 4.74
N ASP A 184 6.89 4.81 4.84
CA ASP A 184 5.96 4.33 5.88
C ASP A 184 6.65 3.28 6.77
N ILE A 185 6.42 3.32 8.10
CA ILE A 185 6.79 2.23 9.03
C ILE A 185 5.61 1.26 9.11
N ILE A 186 5.77 0.06 8.54
CA ILE A 186 4.68 -0.91 8.42
C ILE A 186 4.88 -2.01 9.46
N ILE A 187 3.94 -2.13 10.39
CA ILE A 187 3.98 -3.09 11.48
C ILE A 187 2.72 -3.96 11.42
N ASN A 188 2.89 -5.28 11.44
CA ASN A 188 1.75 -6.20 11.48
C ASN A 188 1.36 -6.56 12.94
N PRO A 189 0.24 -7.26 13.16
CA PRO A 189 -0.21 -7.65 14.50
C PRO A 189 0.73 -8.59 15.27
N TYR A 190 1.76 -9.15 14.63
CA TYR A 190 2.76 -10.03 15.25
C TYR A 190 4.07 -9.27 15.55
N GLY A 191 4.09 -7.95 15.35
CA GLY A 191 5.26 -7.10 15.55
C GLY A 191 6.28 -7.13 14.43
N GLU A 192 6.04 -7.88 13.33
CA GLU A 192 6.94 -7.87 12.18
C GLU A 192 6.88 -6.50 11.49
N VAL A 193 8.06 -5.94 11.22
CA VAL A 193 8.23 -4.66 10.52
C VAL A 193 8.61 -4.93 9.07
N TYR A 194 7.95 -4.24 8.15
CA TYR A 194 8.13 -4.40 6.70
C TYR A 194 8.65 -3.13 6.04
N ALA A 195 9.45 -3.30 4.98
CA ALA A 195 9.94 -2.19 4.16
C ALA A 195 8.90 -1.66 3.15
N CYS A 196 7.87 -2.46 2.82
CA CYS A 196 6.97 -2.22 1.69
C CYS A 196 5.50 -2.37 2.10
N CYS A 197 4.64 -1.46 1.66
CA CYS A 197 3.21 -1.44 1.98
C CYS A 197 2.36 -2.37 1.08
N GLY A 198 2.99 -3.06 0.13
CA GLY A 198 2.27 -3.87 -0.86
C GLY A 198 1.51 -5.04 -0.22
N ILE A 199 0.31 -5.32 -0.70
CA ILE A 199 -0.58 -6.37 -0.14
C ILE A 199 0.08 -7.76 -0.06
N GLY A 200 1.03 -8.07 -0.94
CA GLY A 200 1.76 -9.33 -0.96
C GLY A 200 3.07 -9.35 -0.16
N VAL A 201 3.40 -8.30 0.59
CA VAL A 201 4.70 -8.16 1.25
C VAL A 201 4.98 -9.27 2.26
N SER A 202 3.94 -9.81 2.90
CA SER A 202 4.05 -10.94 3.84
C SER A 202 4.64 -12.21 3.20
N HIS A 203 4.59 -12.33 1.88
CA HIS A 203 5.16 -13.43 1.12
C HIS A 203 6.57 -13.16 0.56
N ILE A 204 7.17 -12.01 0.88
CA ILE A 204 8.52 -11.62 0.43
C ILE A 204 9.43 -11.52 1.67
N PRO A 205 10.16 -12.58 2.04
CA PRO A 205 11.02 -12.58 3.23
C PRO A 205 12.04 -11.44 3.24
N GLN A 206 12.54 -11.04 2.07
CA GLN A 206 13.52 -9.95 1.90
C GLN A 206 12.95 -8.57 2.25
N MET A 207 11.63 -8.43 2.36
CA MET A 207 10.95 -7.20 2.77
C MET A 207 10.65 -7.16 4.28
N ARG A 208 10.93 -8.24 5.03
CA ARG A 208 10.85 -8.27 6.50
C ARG A 208 12.14 -7.71 7.06
N LEU A 209 12.03 -6.68 7.89
CA LEU A 209 13.17 -5.95 8.44
C LEU A 209 13.56 -6.42 9.85
N GLY A 210 12.59 -6.93 10.61
CA GLY A 210 12.79 -7.35 12.00
C GLY A 210 11.46 -7.40 12.76
N ASN A 211 11.54 -7.49 14.09
CA ASN A 211 10.36 -7.53 14.96
C ASN A 211 10.48 -6.51 16.10
N ILE A 212 9.47 -5.64 16.27
CA ILE A 212 9.45 -4.55 17.25
C ILE A 212 9.44 -5.02 18.73
N HIS A 213 9.17 -6.30 18.96
CA HIS A 213 9.27 -6.91 20.28
C HIS A 213 10.69 -7.37 20.63
N GLN A 214 11.60 -7.39 19.65
CA GLN A 214 12.96 -7.89 19.81
C GLN A 214 14.00 -6.77 19.77
N GLU A 215 13.76 -5.73 18.96
CA GLU A 215 14.75 -4.67 18.70
C GLU A 215 14.08 -3.28 18.59
N PRO A 216 14.81 -2.18 18.82
CA PRO A 216 14.28 -0.84 18.65
C PRO A 216 13.76 -0.59 17.23
N ILE A 217 12.60 0.04 17.09
CA ILE A 217 11.97 0.29 15.78
C ILE A 217 12.85 1.10 14.84
N ARG A 218 13.66 2.03 15.38
CA ARG A 218 14.63 2.80 14.61
C ARG A 218 15.64 1.89 13.92
N THR A 219 16.28 1.01 14.68
CA THR A 219 17.25 0.02 14.17
C THR A 219 16.63 -0.86 13.11
N ILE A 220 15.39 -1.34 13.34
CA ILE A 220 14.71 -2.22 12.38
C ILE A 220 14.41 -1.47 11.08
N TYR A 221 13.82 -0.28 11.16
CA TYR A 221 13.46 0.51 9.98
C TYR A 221 14.70 0.95 9.19
N GLU A 222 15.76 1.37 9.89
CA GLU A 222 16.97 1.92 9.24
C GLU A 222 17.73 0.86 8.41
N ARG A 223 17.58 -0.44 8.70
CA ARG A 223 18.09 -1.53 7.84
C ARG A 223 17.61 -1.45 6.41
N ALA A 224 16.45 -0.86 6.16
CA ALA A 224 15.95 -0.70 4.81
C ALA A 224 16.91 0.13 3.94
N PHE A 225 17.58 1.13 4.53
CA PHE A 225 18.53 2.01 3.84
C PHE A 225 19.90 1.38 3.61
N GLU A 226 20.18 0.22 4.21
CA GLU A 226 21.42 -0.54 4.00
C GLU A 226 21.29 -1.57 2.86
N ASP A 227 20.06 -1.75 2.34
CA ASP A 227 19.78 -2.71 1.27
C ASP A 227 19.76 -2.02 -0.10
N VAL A 228 20.81 -2.24 -0.89
CA VAL A 228 20.94 -1.64 -2.21
C VAL A 228 19.83 -2.03 -3.18
N LEU A 229 19.22 -3.21 -3.05
CA LEU A 229 18.09 -3.60 -3.90
C LEU A 229 16.86 -2.76 -3.54
N LYS A 230 16.63 -2.47 -2.25
CA LYS A 230 15.55 -1.55 -1.84
C LYS A 230 15.82 -0.13 -2.33
N ILE A 231 17.06 0.34 -2.25
CA ILE A 231 17.45 1.63 -2.82
C ILE A 231 17.17 1.67 -4.33
N TRP A 232 17.56 0.64 -5.06
CA TRP A 232 17.35 0.55 -6.51
C TRP A 232 15.86 0.54 -6.88
N LEU A 233 15.03 -0.19 -6.13
CA LEU A 233 13.58 -0.17 -6.29
C LEU A 233 12.98 1.22 -6.03
N TYR A 234 13.52 1.98 -5.09
CA TYR A 234 13.08 3.34 -4.78
C TYR A 234 13.56 4.39 -5.81
N THR A 235 14.74 4.22 -6.40
CA THR A 235 15.31 5.21 -7.33
C THR A 235 14.88 4.98 -8.77
N GLU A 236 14.93 3.73 -9.24
CA GLU A 236 14.69 3.38 -10.64
C GLU A 236 13.60 2.32 -10.85
N GLY A 237 13.19 1.66 -9.77
CA GLY A 237 12.10 0.69 -9.83
C GLY A 237 12.48 -0.73 -10.30
N PRO A 238 11.54 -1.67 -10.15
CA PRO A 238 11.77 -3.09 -10.42
C PRO A 238 12.03 -3.41 -11.89
N GLN A 239 11.51 -2.60 -12.82
CA GLN A 239 11.84 -2.78 -14.24
C GLN A 239 13.31 -2.53 -14.54
N SER A 240 13.94 -1.56 -13.86
CA SER A 240 15.38 -1.31 -14.03
C SER A 240 16.21 -2.51 -13.55
N VAL A 241 15.84 -3.08 -12.39
CA VAL A 241 16.45 -4.30 -11.85
C VAL A 241 16.35 -5.46 -12.86
N LEU A 242 15.16 -5.72 -13.40
CA LEU A 242 14.96 -6.82 -14.35
C LEU A 242 15.67 -6.58 -15.69
N ALA A 243 15.75 -5.33 -16.16
CA ALA A 243 16.50 -4.98 -17.36
C ALA A 243 17.99 -5.30 -17.20
N PHE A 244 18.57 -5.03 -16.03
CA PHE A 244 19.95 -5.41 -15.72
C PHE A 244 20.15 -6.93 -15.76
N VAL A 245 19.25 -7.70 -15.14
CA VAL A 245 19.34 -9.17 -15.18
C VAL A 245 19.23 -9.69 -16.62
N LYS A 246 18.30 -9.15 -17.42
CA LYS A 246 18.17 -9.49 -18.84
C LYS A 246 19.45 -9.19 -19.61
N GLN A 247 20.12 -8.07 -19.34
CA GLN A 247 21.40 -7.73 -19.96
C GLN A 247 22.51 -8.73 -19.62
N LYS A 248 22.52 -9.26 -18.39
CA LYS A 248 23.55 -10.22 -17.95
C LYS A 248 23.32 -11.64 -18.45
N THR A 249 22.07 -12.09 -18.55
CA THR A 249 21.76 -13.50 -18.79
C THR A 249 20.97 -13.77 -20.07
N GLY A 250 20.45 -12.73 -20.73
CA GLY A 250 19.48 -12.88 -21.82
C GLY A 250 18.10 -13.37 -21.34
N GLN A 251 17.89 -13.51 -20.02
CA GLN A 251 16.63 -14.00 -19.47
C GLN A 251 15.46 -13.09 -19.84
N LYS A 252 14.36 -13.71 -20.27
CA LYS A 252 13.11 -13.02 -20.57
C LYS A 252 12.19 -13.05 -19.36
N PHE A 253 11.57 -11.91 -19.08
CA PHE A 253 10.61 -11.77 -17.99
C PHE A 253 9.21 -11.50 -18.55
N SER A 254 8.23 -12.19 -17.98
CA SER A 254 6.81 -11.96 -18.24
C SER A 254 6.10 -11.73 -16.93
N TRP A 255 5.19 -10.77 -16.87
CA TRP A 255 4.37 -10.49 -15.72
C TRP A 255 2.90 -10.30 -16.13
N HIS A 256 2.03 -10.21 -15.13
CA HIS A 256 0.58 -10.31 -15.32
C HIS A 256 -0.09 -8.95 -15.50
N THR A 257 0.54 -7.88 -14.99
CA THR A 257 -0.01 -6.52 -14.98
C THR A 257 1.05 -5.47 -15.22
N ARG A 258 0.65 -4.25 -15.59
CA ARG A 258 1.60 -3.12 -15.70
C ARG A 258 1.97 -2.48 -14.36
N HIS A 259 1.52 -3.04 -13.23
CA HIS A 259 1.70 -2.41 -11.94
C HIS A 259 3.02 -2.76 -11.28
N ASN A 260 3.63 -1.76 -10.68
CA ASN A 260 5.01 -1.85 -10.19
C ASN A 260 5.20 -2.99 -9.18
N CYS A 261 4.24 -3.21 -8.27
CA CYS A 261 4.31 -4.31 -7.30
C CYS A 261 4.28 -5.72 -7.92
N ASP A 262 3.61 -5.93 -9.07
CA ASP A 262 3.60 -7.24 -9.74
C ASP A 262 4.96 -7.51 -10.41
N ILE A 263 5.56 -6.48 -11.00
CA ILE A 263 6.90 -6.54 -11.58
C ILE A 263 7.95 -6.78 -10.48
N CYS A 264 7.87 -6.01 -9.38
CA CYS A 264 8.75 -6.14 -8.22
C CYS A 264 8.71 -7.55 -7.63
N ARG A 265 7.52 -8.17 -7.58
CA ARG A 265 7.36 -9.53 -7.09
C ARG A 265 8.14 -10.56 -7.91
N THR A 266 8.29 -10.37 -9.23
CA THR A 266 9.09 -11.26 -10.10
C THR A 266 10.52 -11.40 -9.60
N ILE A 267 11.13 -10.31 -9.12
CA ILE A 267 12.51 -10.28 -8.58
C ILE A 267 12.68 -11.25 -7.41
N PHE A 268 11.64 -11.41 -6.58
CA PHE A 268 11.72 -12.21 -5.36
C PHE A 268 11.18 -13.64 -5.52
N ILE A 269 10.34 -13.89 -6.52
CA ILE A 269 9.79 -15.22 -6.78
C ILE A 269 10.73 -16.06 -7.63
N ASP A 270 11.38 -15.45 -8.62
CA ASP A 270 12.37 -16.16 -9.41
C ASP A 270 13.67 -16.28 -8.62
N LYS A 271 13.98 -17.52 -8.22
CA LYS A 271 15.14 -17.83 -7.39
C LYS A 271 16.47 -17.61 -8.12
N SER A 272 16.48 -17.47 -9.45
CA SER A 272 17.70 -17.18 -10.21
C SER A 272 18.17 -15.73 -10.04
N ILE A 273 17.24 -14.79 -9.81
CA ILE A 273 17.51 -13.35 -9.91
C ILE A 273 18.42 -12.87 -8.79
N LEU A 274 18.10 -13.18 -7.53
CA LEU A 274 18.88 -12.66 -6.39
C LEU A 274 20.35 -13.13 -6.42
N PRO A 275 20.69 -14.40 -6.75
CA PRO A 275 22.08 -14.79 -7.00
C PRO A 275 22.78 -13.94 -8.06
N ILE A 276 22.15 -13.72 -9.23
CA ILE A 276 22.73 -12.90 -10.30
C ILE A 276 23.00 -11.47 -9.81
N LEU A 277 22.06 -10.88 -9.08
CA LEU A 277 22.23 -9.53 -8.52
C LEU A 277 23.39 -9.46 -7.51
N ARG A 278 23.62 -10.53 -6.73
CA ARG A 278 24.75 -10.60 -5.79
C ARG A 278 26.08 -10.73 -6.52
N ASP A 279 26.16 -11.60 -7.52
CA ASP A 279 27.40 -11.84 -8.28
C ASP A 279 27.84 -10.60 -9.06
N HIS A 280 26.89 -9.72 -9.42
CA HIS A 280 27.15 -8.47 -10.13
C HIS A 280 26.89 -7.21 -9.30
N VAL A 281 26.90 -7.31 -7.96
CA VAL A 281 26.49 -6.20 -7.07
C VAL A 281 27.33 -4.95 -7.29
N MET A 282 28.65 -5.08 -7.44
CA MET A 282 29.57 -3.94 -7.64
C MET A 282 29.27 -3.12 -8.89
N GLU A 283 28.71 -3.75 -9.92
CA GLU A 283 28.28 -3.07 -11.14
C GLU A 283 26.88 -2.47 -10.97
N ALA A 284 25.99 -3.20 -10.30
CA ALA A 284 24.60 -2.81 -10.09
C ALA A 284 24.43 -1.62 -9.13
N VAL A 285 25.33 -1.42 -8.17
CA VAL A 285 25.12 -0.46 -7.06
C VAL A 285 25.33 1.01 -7.42
N ASN A 286 26.18 1.33 -8.40
CA ASN A 286 26.70 2.69 -8.58
C ASN A 286 25.61 3.72 -8.91
N LEU A 287 24.77 3.42 -9.91
CA LEU A 287 23.69 4.32 -10.33
C LEU A 287 22.58 4.46 -9.27
N PRO A 288 22.07 3.37 -8.66
CA PRO A 288 21.11 3.47 -7.57
C PRO A 288 21.57 4.33 -6.40
N LEU A 289 22.82 4.17 -5.95
CA LEU A 289 23.36 4.94 -4.83
C LEU A 289 23.53 6.42 -5.19
N LEU A 290 23.99 6.73 -6.41
CA LEU A 290 24.09 8.11 -6.89
C LEU A 290 22.70 8.78 -6.94
N PHE A 291 21.71 8.11 -7.53
CA PHE A 291 20.35 8.65 -7.61
C PHE A 291 19.71 8.80 -6.24
N TYR A 292 20.00 7.88 -5.31
CA TYR A 292 19.54 8.00 -3.93
C TYR A 292 20.13 9.23 -3.25
N HIS A 293 21.45 9.45 -3.38
CA HIS A 293 22.10 10.63 -2.84
C HIS A 293 21.48 11.93 -3.39
N CYS A 294 21.24 12.00 -4.71
CA CYS A 294 20.58 13.14 -5.34
C CYS A 294 19.15 13.35 -4.81
N LYS A 295 18.33 12.30 -4.73
CA LYS A 295 16.96 12.38 -4.17
C LYS A 295 16.97 12.84 -2.71
N ALA A 296 17.83 12.24 -1.88
CA ALA A 296 17.93 12.57 -0.45
C ALA A 296 18.38 14.02 -0.23
N LYS A 297 19.35 14.49 -1.01
CA LYS A 297 19.80 15.89 -0.95
C LYS A 297 18.67 16.85 -1.31
N ALA A 298 17.96 16.62 -2.41
CA ALA A 298 16.85 17.46 -2.83
C ALA A 298 15.71 17.48 -1.79
N GLU A 299 15.43 16.35 -1.16
CA GLU A 299 14.38 16.27 -0.12
C GLU A 299 14.80 17.00 1.17
N ASN A 300 16.06 16.89 1.58
CA ASN A 300 16.59 17.65 2.73
C ASN A 300 16.58 19.17 2.47
N GLU A 301 16.90 19.60 1.25
CA GLU A 301 16.80 21.01 0.83
C GLU A 301 15.35 21.52 0.84
N ARG A 302 14.36 20.67 0.54
CA ARG A 302 12.93 21.05 0.64
C ARG A 302 12.46 21.19 2.09
N ARG A 303 12.99 20.38 3.01
CA ARG A 303 12.62 20.42 4.44
C ARG A 303 13.23 21.61 5.19
N THR A 304 14.31 22.19 4.65
CA THR A 304 15.05 23.30 5.26
C THR A 304 14.63 24.68 4.74
N LYS A 305 13.76 24.72 3.72
CA LYS A 305 13.12 25.93 3.19
C LYS A 305 11.72 26.07 3.76
#